data_AF-A0AA39PI88-F1
#
_entry.id   AF-A0AA39PI88-F1
#
_cell.length_a   1.000
_cell.length_b   1.000
_cell.length_c   1.000
_cell.angle_alpha   90.00
_cell.angle_beta   90.00
_cell.angle_gamma   90.00
#
_symmetry.space_group_name_H-M   'P 1'
#
loop_
_entity.id
_entity.type
_entity.pdbx_description
1 polymer ?
#
loop_
_entity_poly.entity_id
_entity_poly.type
_entity_poly.pdbx_seq_one_letter_code
_entity_poly.pdbx_strand_id
1 'polypeptide(L)'
;TSPPRQRRTHISSTIIKALKVWSLAAKLERNCKIEAENMTREAATMRHMDDLILYPDPGAEAASFITIEQEELQALCTPCFVDKCPELPMFVRRILPSFESKDSDTKKRDANDARLPSEAAREAK
;
A
#
# COMPACT_ATOMS: atom_id res chain seq x y z
N THR A 1 21.10 -12.88 -27.72
CA THR A 1 21.10 -12.39 -26.33
C THR A 1 20.84 -10.90 -26.36
N SER A 2 19.72 -10.45 -25.79
CA SER A 2 19.38 -9.02 -25.76
C SER A 2 20.30 -8.29 -24.76
N PRO A 3 20.81 -7.08 -25.04
CA PRO A 3 21.65 -6.34 -24.11
C PRO A 3 20.91 -6.09 -22.78
N PRO A 4 21.63 -6.06 -21.64
CA PRO A 4 21.02 -5.76 -20.35
C PRO A 4 20.40 -4.36 -20.40
N ARG A 5 19.08 -4.28 -20.21
CA ARG A 5 18.36 -3.01 -20.23
C ARG A 5 18.86 -2.13 -19.09
N GLN A 6 19.28 -0.92 -19.45
CA GLN A 6 19.63 0.10 -18.46
C GLN A 6 18.36 0.53 -17.71
N ARG A 7 18.36 0.31 -16.39
CA ARG A 7 17.30 0.80 -15.51
C ARG A 7 17.23 2.33 -15.62
N ARG A 8 16.15 2.86 -16.19
CA ARG A 8 15.99 4.30 -16.43
C ARG A 8 15.54 5.10 -15.20
N THR A 9 14.97 4.47 -14.17
CA THR A 9 14.20 5.20 -13.14
C THR A 9 14.37 4.77 -11.67
N HIS A 10 15.22 3.79 -11.34
CA HIS A 10 15.15 3.19 -9.98
C HIS A 10 16.16 3.66 -8.94
N ILE A 11 17.04 4.64 -9.20
CA ILE A 11 18.09 4.99 -8.21
C ILE A 11 18.45 6.49 -8.19
N SER A 12 17.63 7.37 -8.75
CA SER A 12 17.84 8.80 -8.48
C SER A 12 17.34 9.11 -7.08
N SER A 13 18.26 9.21 -6.13
CA SER A 13 17.96 9.61 -4.75
C SER A 13 17.19 10.93 -4.70
N THR A 14 17.43 11.82 -5.67
CA THR A 14 16.69 13.07 -5.86
C THR A 14 15.22 12.83 -6.18
N ILE A 15 14.91 11.91 -7.10
CA ILE A 15 13.52 11.59 -7.47
C ILE A 15 12.80 10.93 -6.30
N ILE A 16 13.47 10.00 -5.60
CA ILE A 16 12.88 9.34 -4.42
C ILE A 16 12.56 10.37 -3.34
N LYS A 17 13.49 11.30 -3.05
CA LYS A 17 13.25 12.40 -2.11
C LYS A 17 12.09 13.29 -2.56
N ALA A 18 12.02 13.63 -3.84
CA ALA A 18 10.93 14.44 -4.37
C ALA A 18 9.56 13.74 -4.21
N LEU A 19 9.48 12.45 -4.52
CA LEU A 19 8.26 11.65 -4.37
C LEU A 19 7.84 11.45 -2.91
N LYS A 20 8.79 11.39 -1.96
CA LYS A 20 8.48 11.31 -0.53
C LYS A 20 7.78 12.57 -0.01
N VAL A 21 8.11 13.73 -0.56
CA VAL A 21 7.53 15.04 -0.16
C VAL A 21 6.13 15.24 -0.76
N TRP A 22 5.70 14.40 -1.70
CA TRP A 22 4.35 14.50 -2.25
C TRP A 22 3.28 14.26 -1.19
N SER A 23 2.19 15.00 -1.31
CA SER A 23 1.01 14.77 -0.48
C SER A 23 0.43 13.40 -0.76
N LEU A 24 -0.20 12.81 0.26
CA LEU A 24 -0.87 11.52 0.13
C LEU A 24 -1.91 11.51 -1.01
N ALA A 25 -2.69 12.59 -1.14
CA ALA A 25 -3.64 12.74 -2.25
C ALA A 25 -2.95 12.68 -3.63
N ALA A 26 -1.82 13.37 -3.81
CA ALA A 26 -1.07 13.34 -5.06
C ALA A 26 -0.46 11.96 -5.35
N LYS A 27 0.02 11.27 -4.31
CA LYS A 27 0.52 9.88 -4.44
C LYS A 27 -0.61 8.94 -4.88
N LEU A 28 -1.79 9.04 -4.27
CA LEU A 28 -2.95 8.22 -4.62
C LEU A 28 -3.42 8.48 -6.05
N GLU A 29 -3.59 9.75 -6.44
CA GLU A 29 -3.97 10.12 -7.81
C GLU A 29 -2.97 9.58 -8.83
N ARG A 30 -1.66 9.73 -8.56
CA ARG A 30 -0.63 9.21 -9.47
C ARG A 30 -0.64 7.69 -9.53
N ASN A 31 -0.88 7.01 -8.42
CA ASN A 31 -1.01 5.57 -8.39
C ASN A 31 -2.25 5.06 -9.14
N CYS A 32 -3.38 5.77 -9.12
CA CYS A 32 -4.54 5.46 -9.96
C CYS A 32 -4.17 5.53 -11.45
N LYS A 33 -3.45 6.58 -11.86
CA LYS A 33 -2.96 6.72 -13.24
C LYS A 33 -2.02 5.58 -13.63
N ILE A 34 -1.07 5.23 -12.76
CA ILE A 34 -0.15 4.10 -12.99
C ILE A 34 -0.93 2.79 -13.15
N GLU A 35 -1.95 2.57 -12.31
CA GLU A 35 -2.80 1.38 -12.38
C GLU A 35 -3.53 1.29 -13.73
N ALA A 36 -4.17 2.39 -14.17
CA ALA A 36 -4.87 2.44 -15.45
C ALA A 36 -3.93 2.21 -16.65
N GLU A 37 -2.75 2.83 -16.63
CA GLU A 37 -1.73 2.59 -17.65
C GLU A 37 -1.25 1.13 -17.65
N ASN A 38 -1.05 0.53 -16.47
CA ASN A 38 -0.66 -0.87 -16.33
C ASN A 38 -1.73 -1.83 -16.87
N MET A 39 -3.02 -1.58 -16.59
CA MET A 39 -4.10 -2.37 -17.18
C MET A 39 -4.11 -2.28 -18.71
N THR A 40 -3.82 -1.10 -19.26
CA THR A 40 -3.73 -0.90 -20.72
C THR A 40 -2.57 -1.70 -21.31
N ARG A 41 -1.41 -1.70 -20.64
CA ARG A 41 -0.25 -2.51 -21.05
C ARG A 41 -0.57 -4.01 -20.97
N GLU A 42 -1.22 -4.46 -19.91
CA GLU A 42 -1.64 -5.86 -19.75
C GLU A 42 -2.64 -6.28 -20.83
N ALA A 43 -3.63 -5.44 -21.15
CA ALA A 43 -4.55 -5.68 -22.25
C ALA A 43 -3.84 -5.78 -23.61
N ALA A 44 -2.82 -4.96 -23.86
CA ALA A 44 -2.01 -5.07 -25.07
C ALA A 44 -1.23 -6.40 -25.12
N THR A 45 -0.67 -6.84 -23.99
CA THR A 45 -0.02 -8.15 -23.90
C THR A 45 -1.00 -9.29 -24.15
N MET A 46 -2.22 -9.24 -23.62
CA MET A 46 -3.24 -10.25 -23.90
C MET A 46 -3.59 -10.31 -25.39
N ARG A 47 -3.80 -9.17 -26.04
CA ARG A 47 -4.07 -9.11 -27.50
C ARG A 47 -2.93 -9.67 -28.34
N HIS A 48 -1.69 -9.39 -27.97
CA HIS A 48 -0.52 -9.99 -28.59
C HIS A 48 -0.54 -11.52 -28.49
N MET A 49 -0.92 -12.06 -27.32
CA MET A 49 -1.05 -13.51 -27.14
C MET A 49 -2.23 -14.11 -27.93
N ASP A 50 -3.31 -13.36 -28.13
CA ASP A 50 -4.48 -13.80 -28.88
C ASP A 50 -4.22 -13.83 -30.40
N ASP A 51 -3.54 -12.81 -30.94
CA ASP A 51 -3.22 -12.71 -32.38
C ASP A 51 -1.86 -12.01 -32.61
N LEU A 52 -0.83 -12.84 -32.79
CA LEU A 52 0.55 -12.39 -33.05
C LEU A 52 0.72 -11.72 -34.43
N ILE A 53 -0.17 -11.98 -35.39
CA ILE A 53 -0.09 -11.39 -36.73
C ILE A 53 -0.62 -9.96 -36.69
N LEU A 54 -1.76 -9.75 -36.03
CA LEU A 54 -2.38 -8.43 -35.90
C LEU A 54 -1.69 -7.55 -34.84
N TYR A 55 -1.18 -8.16 -33.77
CA TYR A 55 -0.51 -7.48 -32.67
C TYR A 55 0.90 -8.07 -32.47
N PRO A 56 1.88 -7.68 -33.29
CA PRO A 56 3.22 -8.28 -33.25
C PRO A 56 4.03 -7.90 -32.00
N ASP A 57 3.67 -6.80 -31.33
CA ASP A 57 4.37 -6.32 -30.15
C ASP A 57 3.54 -6.56 -28.88
N PRO A 58 4.13 -7.15 -27.82
CA PRO A 58 3.48 -7.24 -26.52
C PRO A 58 3.37 -5.86 -25.86
N GLY A 59 2.52 -5.77 -24.83
CA GLY A 59 2.47 -4.59 -23.98
C GLY A 59 3.79 -4.32 -23.27
N ALA A 60 4.06 -3.04 -23.01
CA ALA A 60 5.24 -2.63 -22.24
C ALA A 60 5.21 -3.16 -20.80
N GLU A 61 6.38 -3.24 -20.17
CA GLU A 61 6.48 -3.63 -18.76
C GLU A 61 5.65 -2.70 -17.85
N ALA A 62 5.03 -3.29 -16.82
CA ALA A 62 4.25 -2.55 -15.84
C ALA A 62 5.14 -1.57 -15.06
N ALA A 63 4.64 -0.36 -14.86
CA ALA A 63 5.27 0.64 -14.01
C ALA A 63 5.03 0.31 -12.52
N SER A 64 6.03 0.58 -11.69
CA SER A 64 5.90 0.44 -10.23
C SER A 64 5.05 1.57 -9.63
N PHE A 65 4.32 1.25 -8.57
CA PHE A 65 3.60 2.25 -7.79
C PHE A 65 4.55 3.12 -6.96
N ILE A 66 4.10 4.34 -6.67
CA ILE A 66 4.69 5.17 -5.62
C ILE A 66 4.32 4.54 -4.28
N THR A 67 5.32 4.33 -3.44
CA THR A 67 5.13 3.79 -2.09
C THR A 67 4.24 4.71 -1.26
N ILE A 68 3.21 4.13 -0.63
CA ILE A 68 2.43 4.76 0.43
C ILE A 68 2.99 4.25 1.76
N GLU A 69 3.44 5.15 2.62
CA GLU A 69 4.06 4.82 3.91
C GLU A 69 3.00 4.37 4.93
N GLN A 70 3.44 3.77 6.04
CA GLN A 70 2.52 3.18 7.01
C GLN A 70 1.64 4.23 7.70
N GLU A 71 2.22 5.39 8.03
CA GLU A 71 1.51 6.53 8.61
C GLU A 71 0.45 7.07 7.64
N GLU A 72 0.74 7.04 6.35
CA GLU A 72 -0.20 7.44 5.29
C GLU A 72 -1.36 6.45 5.15
N LEU A 73 -1.08 5.15 5.27
CA LEU A 73 -2.12 4.11 5.29
C LEU A 73 -3.02 4.24 6.53
N GLN A 74 -2.47 4.60 7.69
CA GLN A 74 -3.26 4.88 8.89
C GLN A 74 -4.17 6.11 8.70
N ALA A 75 -3.67 7.17 8.05
CA ALA A 75 -4.50 8.33 7.73
C ALA A 75 -5.70 7.95 6.84
N LEU A 76 -5.52 7.00 5.92
CA LEU A 76 -6.58 6.45 5.07
C LEU A 76 -7.57 5.54 5.81
N CYS A 77 -7.30 5.13 7.04
CA CYS A 77 -8.29 4.44 7.87
C CYS A 77 -9.24 5.44 8.56
N THR A 78 -8.98 6.74 8.46
CA THR A 78 -9.84 7.77 9.03
C THR A 78 -10.92 8.15 8.01
N PRO A 79 -12.22 7.96 8.30
CA PRO A 79 -13.30 8.18 7.34
C PRO A 79 -13.28 9.57 6.68
N CYS A 80 -13.03 10.63 7.48
CA CYS A 80 -13.00 12.00 6.99
C CYS A 80 -11.87 12.31 5.98
N PHE A 81 -10.85 11.45 5.92
CA PHE A 81 -9.75 11.57 4.96
C PHE A 81 -10.07 10.83 3.66
N VAL A 82 -10.66 9.63 3.75
CA VAL A 82 -11.10 8.84 2.59
C VAL A 82 -12.16 9.59 1.79
N ASP A 83 -13.09 10.27 2.47
CA ASP A 83 -14.12 11.08 1.82
C ASP A 83 -13.54 12.20 0.93
N LYS A 84 -12.32 12.66 1.24
CA LYS A 84 -11.60 13.69 0.46
C LYS A 84 -10.77 13.11 -0.68
N CYS A 85 -10.61 11.79 -0.72
CA CYS A 85 -9.84 11.06 -1.74
C CYS A 85 -10.75 10.00 -2.40
N PRO A 86 -11.68 10.41 -3.28
CA PRO A 86 -12.71 9.52 -3.82
C PRO A 86 -12.15 8.38 -4.68
N GLU A 87 -11.01 8.62 -5.32
CA GLU A 87 -10.31 7.60 -6.11
C GLU A 87 -9.13 7.05 -5.32
N LEU A 88 -9.24 5.76 -4.98
CA LEU A 88 -8.18 4.99 -4.35
C LEU A 88 -7.73 3.89 -5.32
N PRO A 89 -6.40 3.68 -5.48
CA PRO A 89 -5.89 2.54 -6.24
C PRO A 89 -6.42 1.22 -5.69
N MET A 90 -6.64 0.23 -6.55
CA MET A 90 -7.23 -1.05 -6.15
C MET A 90 -6.37 -1.81 -5.13
N PHE A 91 -5.04 -1.65 -5.16
CA PHE A 91 -4.19 -2.25 -4.13
C PHE A 91 -4.42 -1.63 -2.74
N VAL A 92 -4.68 -0.31 -2.66
CA VAL A 92 -4.99 0.37 -1.39
C VAL A 92 -6.33 -0.11 -0.86
N ARG A 93 -7.36 -0.15 -1.71
CA ARG A 93 -8.70 -0.65 -1.34
C ARG A 93 -8.66 -2.06 -0.76
N ARG A 94 -7.79 -2.93 -1.30
CA ARG A 94 -7.63 -4.31 -0.81
C ARG A 94 -6.98 -4.42 0.56
N ILE A 95 -6.10 -3.48 0.93
CA ILE A 95 -5.35 -3.55 2.20
C ILE A 95 -6.03 -2.79 3.34
N LEU A 96 -6.83 -1.76 3.06
CA LEU A 96 -7.44 -0.91 4.10
C LEU A 96 -8.22 -1.70 5.18
N PRO A 97 -9.07 -2.70 4.86
CA PRO A 97 -9.78 -3.46 5.90
C PRO A 97 -8.85 -4.22 6.87
N SER A 98 -7.64 -4.58 6.42
CA SER A 98 -6.64 -5.26 7.25
C SER A 98 -5.92 -4.31 8.22
N PHE A 99 -5.98 -2.99 7.96
CA PHE A 99 -5.44 -1.98 8.87
C PHE A 99 -6.47 -1.59 9.94
N GLU A 100 -7.76 -1.49 9.60
CA GLU A 100 -8.83 -1.21 10.57
C GLU A 100 -8.94 -2.27 11.68
N SER A 101 -8.75 -3.55 11.31
CA SER A 101 -8.90 -4.67 12.24
C SER A 101 -7.74 -4.80 13.25
N LYS A 102 -6.52 -4.39 12.88
CA LYS A 102 -5.33 -4.53 13.73
C LYS A 102 -5.32 -3.62 14.96
N ASP A 103 -5.94 -2.44 14.88
CA ASP A 103 -6.03 -1.51 16.01
C ASP A 103 -7.02 -1.98 17.10
N SER A 104 -7.91 -2.91 16.78
CA SER A 104 -8.88 -3.46 17.73
C SER A 104 -8.30 -4.58 18.64
N ASP A 105 -7.18 -5.18 18.24
CA ASP A 105 -6.59 -6.35 18.93
C ASP A 105 -5.58 -5.94 20.02
N THR A 106 -4.95 -4.76 19.90
CA THR A 106 -4.00 -4.24 20.90
C THR A 106 -4.67 -3.74 22.18
N LYS A 107 -5.99 -3.50 22.17
CA LYS A 107 -6.71 -2.94 23.33
C LYS A 107 -7.27 -3.98 24.31
N LYS A 108 -7.11 -5.28 24.05
CA LYS A 108 -7.70 -6.36 24.87
C LYS A 108 -6.75 -7.00 25.89
N ARG A 109 -5.49 -6.59 25.99
CA ARG A 109 -4.51 -7.24 26.89
C ARG A 109 -4.21 -6.52 28.21
N ASP A 110 -4.64 -5.26 28.39
CA ASP A 110 -4.32 -4.50 29.62
C ASP A 110 -5.47 -4.39 30.64
N ALA A 111 -6.60 -5.05 30.42
CA ALA A 111 -7.77 -4.93 31.30
C ALA A 111 -7.91 -6.02 32.37
N ASN A 112 -6.93 -6.94 32.51
CA ASN A 112 -7.09 -8.10 33.40
C ASN A 112 -6.03 -8.27 34.50
N ASP A 113 -5.22 -7.24 34.80
CA ASP A 113 -4.24 -7.33 35.89
C ASP A 113 -4.31 -6.14 36.86
N ALA A 114 -5.47 -5.95 37.47
CA ALA A 114 -5.64 -5.01 38.57
C ALA A 114 -6.71 -5.46 39.58
N ARG A 115 -6.29 -6.25 40.59
CA ARG A 115 -6.84 -6.39 41.98
C ARG A 115 -6.21 -7.64 42.63
N LEU A 116 -5.44 -7.65 43.72
CA LEU A 116 -5.11 -6.72 44.83
C LEU A 116 -3.78 -7.20 45.51
N PRO A 117 -2.99 -6.32 46.15
CA PRO A 117 -1.82 -6.70 46.97
C PRO A 117 -2.12 -6.88 48.48
N SER A 118 -1.44 -7.88 49.06
CA SER A 118 -0.96 -8.14 50.45
C SER A 118 -1.70 -7.69 51.72
N GLU A 119 -1.95 -8.65 52.64
CA GLU A 119 -1.64 -8.69 54.10
C GLU A 119 -2.45 -9.87 54.71
N ALA A 120 -2.03 -10.69 55.67
CA ALA A 120 -0.98 -10.65 56.67
C ALA A 120 -0.62 -12.09 57.13
N ALA A 121 0.66 -12.30 57.46
CA ALA A 121 1.12 -13.45 58.24
C ALA A 121 0.65 -13.36 59.70
N ARG A 122 0.15 -14.45 60.31
CA ARG A 122 0.27 -14.77 61.75
C ARG A 122 0.15 -16.28 62.02
N GLU A 123 1.31 -16.92 62.11
CA GLU A 123 1.83 -17.77 63.21
C GLU A 123 0.86 -18.45 64.22
N ALA A 124 1.16 -19.74 64.43
CA ALA A 124 1.03 -20.56 65.65
C ALA A 124 -0.34 -20.82 66.32
N LYS A 125 -0.80 -22.07 66.26
CA LYS A 125 -0.93 -22.97 67.44
C LYS A 125 -1.15 -24.42 67.04
#